data_AF-A0A9Q4D0Q5-F1
#
_entry.id   AF-A0A9Q4D0Q5-F1
#
_cell.length_a   1.000
_cell.length_b   1.000
_cell.length_c   1.000
_cell.angle_alpha   90.00
_cell.angle_beta   90.00
_cell.angle_gamma   90.00
#
_symmetry.space_group_name_H-M   'P 1'
#
loop_
_entity.id
_entity.type
_entity.pdbx_description
1 polymer ?
#
loop_
_entity_poly.entity_id
_entity_poly.type
_entity_poly.pdbx_seq_one_letter_code
_entity_poly.pdbx_strand_id
1 'polypeptide(L)'
;MERDSSGVGRPGLLEGMRGGNVDDPGWLGPSRTAAGPSFSVRGGPTSIHANLDELERGSMLLAEAAAESTALAVRAAGWGSLMTIAAQQSPLAGALGARTAELSSGLLAVGMEAEALEHAVGFSVRSYREAEGRALRAFQQVAGVPAFVLAAGLAWEGWPLPVPLTDLAIQGAPDAVAAVLGAASGGLATGFWITSEATGRVARDDGRSGPLTGPERLYPLITTGGIVAGLVQIGPVRVRSVGRATDEYRMDGSLIGLMAQLERTRADVSGPGAVQVTRVSPDAEDAPERVWLVALPGTQGGDYRDEDGWSTNAFDMGGNAEAMALDSQHVAKGIHEALAAAGAQPGDAVVPMGYSQGGIHAARLAADPRLTGAYDMQGLVTVGSPTGEIALDQDIEALHLEHDQDVVTGLDGRGNPQGVNRTTVTFSGYVVGAEPEQRTTSSAHEFGNYRAHVARLEGQAGAAGPDAGRLGPAQEHLAWLTTGTAVSRTVTLERTRPGQPRNPLGAGLGHQFRTPDPARSAPGRNG
;
A
#
# COMPACT_ATOMS: atom_id res chain seq x y z
N MET A 1 -31.44 56.37 -18.12
CA MET A 1 -30.50 55.75 -19.08
C MET A 1 -29.22 55.51 -18.29
N GLU A 2 -29.19 54.43 -17.52
CA GLU A 2 -28.08 54.08 -16.63
C GLU A 2 -27.76 52.61 -16.82
N ARG A 3 -26.46 52.34 -16.91
CA ARG A 3 -25.87 51.08 -17.36
C ARG A 3 -25.73 50.10 -16.20
N ASP A 4 -25.95 48.86 -16.58
CA ASP A 4 -25.78 47.61 -15.86
C ASP A 4 -24.30 47.38 -15.45
N SER A 5 -24.07 46.95 -14.21
CA SER A 5 -22.81 46.32 -13.77
C SER A 5 -23.13 45.26 -12.73
N SER A 6 -23.29 44.02 -13.18
CA SER A 6 -23.48 42.83 -12.37
C SER A 6 -22.12 42.27 -11.90
N GLY A 7 -21.76 42.58 -10.66
CA GLY A 7 -20.72 41.87 -9.91
C GLY A 7 -21.37 40.89 -8.94
N VAL A 8 -21.22 39.58 -9.17
CA VAL A 8 -21.69 38.53 -8.27
C VAL A 8 -20.64 38.30 -7.18
N GLY A 9 -20.83 38.96 -6.03
CA GLY A 9 -20.08 38.74 -4.79
C GLY A 9 -20.66 37.59 -3.96
N ARG A 10 -19.78 36.74 -3.43
CA ARG A 10 -20.08 35.63 -2.52
C ARG A 10 -20.68 36.12 -1.18
N PRO A 11 -21.64 35.42 -0.55
CA PRO A 11 -22.10 35.77 0.80
C PRO A 11 -21.06 35.39 1.86
N GLY A 12 -20.76 36.33 2.75
CA GLY A 12 -19.80 36.17 3.84
C GLY A 12 -20.32 35.31 5.00
N LEU A 13 -19.42 34.49 5.53
CA LEU A 13 -19.46 34.06 6.93
C LEU A 13 -19.43 35.31 7.82
N LEU A 14 -20.19 35.29 8.92
CA LEU A 14 -20.24 36.29 10.02
C LEU A 14 -21.45 37.24 10.07
N GLU A 15 -22.65 36.76 9.74
CA GLU A 15 -23.88 37.44 10.17
C GLU A 15 -24.68 36.52 11.09
N GLY A 16 -24.45 36.66 12.40
CA GLY A 16 -25.10 35.83 13.42
C GLY A 16 -24.69 36.08 14.87
N MET A 17 -24.03 37.19 15.20
CA MET A 17 -23.78 37.56 16.60
C MET A 17 -24.27 38.97 16.88
N ARG A 18 -25.54 39.09 17.30
CA ARG A 18 -26.00 40.14 18.20
C ARG A 18 -27.40 39.84 18.73
N GLY A 19 -27.49 39.71 20.06
CA GLY A 19 -28.71 39.91 20.84
C GLY A 19 -29.29 38.64 21.47
N GLY A 20 -29.06 38.44 22.77
CA GLY A 20 -29.77 37.44 23.57
C GLY A 20 -29.18 37.31 24.97
N ASN A 21 -30.00 37.62 25.98
CA ASN A 21 -29.68 37.72 27.40
C ASN A 21 -29.07 36.44 28.02
N VAL A 22 -28.27 36.68 29.06
CA VAL A 22 -27.84 35.70 30.06
C VAL A 22 -29.08 35.26 30.88
N ASP A 23 -29.17 33.97 31.19
CA ASP A 23 -30.19 33.27 32.01
C ASP A 23 -31.27 32.47 31.24
N ASP A 24 -30.89 31.31 30.67
CA ASP A 24 -31.84 30.21 30.40
C ASP A 24 -31.12 28.83 30.49
N PRO A 25 -31.40 27.97 31.49
CA PRO A 25 -30.81 26.64 31.60
C PRO A 25 -31.61 25.66 30.73
N GLY A 26 -31.42 25.75 29.41
CA GLY A 26 -32.22 25.01 28.44
C GLY A 26 -31.51 24.68 27.12
N TRP A 27 -30.19 24.51 27.13
CA TRP A 27 -29.44 24.00 25.97
C TRP A 27 -29.14 22.51 26.10
N LEU A 28 -30.19 21.69 26.02
CA LEU A 28 -30.02 20.35 25.46
C LEU A 28 -29.94 20.55 23.94
N GLY A 29 -28.72 20.56 23.42
CA GLY A 29 -28.48 20.57 21.97
C GLY A 29 -29.23 19.43 21.27
N PRO A 30 -29.53 19.56 19.97
CA PRO A 30 -30.26 18.52 19.26
C PRO A 30 -29.49 17.19 19.38
N SER A 31 -30.15 16.18 19.91
CA SER A 31 -29.70 14.79 19.91
C SER A 31 -29.61 14.30 18.47
N ARG A 32 -28.50 14.62 17.80
CA ARG A 32 -28.13 13.96 16.54
C ARG A 32 -27.73 12.54 16.90
N THR A 33 -28.62 11.59 16.60
CA THR A 33 -28.33 10.15 16.63
C THR A 33 -27.04 9.88 15.86
N ALA A 34 -26.16 9.02 16.39
CA ALA A 34 -24.94 8.60 15.73
C ALA A 34 -25.22 8.26 14.25
N ALA A 35 -24.46 8.85 13.33
CA ALA A 35 -24.63 8.55 11.91
C ALA A 35 -24.45 7.04 11.69
N GLY A 36 -25.36 6.42 10.93
CA GLY A 36 -25.29 5.00 10.60
C GLY A 36 -24.03 4.67 9.78
N PRO A 37 -23.74 3.38 9.56
CA PRO A 37 -22.55 2.94 8.84
C PRO A 37 -22.47 3.55 7.44
N SER A 38 -21.30 4.12 7.13
CA SER A 38 -20.98 4.82 5.88
C SER A 38 -19.60 4.40 5.37
N PHE A 39 -19.23 4.91 4.20
CA PHE A 39 -17.88 4.79 3.66
C PHE A 39 -17.52 6.05 2.87
N SER A 40 -16.24 6.20 2.57
CA SER A 40 -15.71 7.19 1.64
C SER A 40 -14.67 6.55 0.73
N VAL A 41 -14.46 7.11 -0.46
CA VAL A 41 -13.50 6.59 -1.43
C VAL A 41 -12.46 7.65 -1.79
N ARG A 42 -11.19 7.27 -1.69
CA ARG A 42 -10.02 8.08 -2.07
C ARG A 42 -9.24 7.39 -3.19
N GLY A 43 -8.55 8.17 -4.01
CA GLY A 43 -7.90 7.67 -5.22
C GLY A 43 -8.91 7.21 -6.30
N GLY A 44 -8.46 6.36 -7.21
CA GLY A 44 -9.21 5.94 -8.39
C GLY A 44 -9.15 6.97 -9.52
N PRO A 45 -9.65 6.62 -10.72
CA PRO A 45 -9.40 7.36 -11.97
C PRO A 45 -10.09 8.71 -12.04
N THR A 46 -11.11 8.96 -11.21
CA THR A 46 -11.79 10.27 -11.13
C THR A 46 -11.28 11.15 -9.98
N SER A 47 -10.18 10.74 -9.33
CA SER A 47 -9.57 11.51 -8.24
C SER A 47 -8.75 12.69 -8.76
N ILE A 48 -8.54 13.69 -7.90
CA ILE A 48 -7.64 14.80 -8.21
C ILE A 48 -6.20 14.33 -8.45
N HIS A 49 -5.77 13.25 -7.77
CA HIS A 49 -4.46 12.68 -7.96
C HIS A 49 -4.33 11.98 -9.33
N ALA A 50 -5.36 11.25 -9.77
CA ALA A 50 -5.40 10.70 -11.13
C ALA A 50 -5.31 11.80 -12.20
N ASN A 51 -6.03 12.92 -12.01
CA ASN A 51 -5.93 14.07 -12.90
C ASN A 51 -4.52 14.69 -12.91
N LEU A 52 -3.85 14.75 -11.76
CA LEU A 52 -2.47 15.24 -11.68
C LEU A 52 -1.47 14.29 -12.37
N ASP A 53 -1.68 12.98 -12.25
CA ASP A 53 -0.86 11.96 -12.92
C ASP A 53 -1.05 12.00 -14.45
N GLU A 54 -2.28 12.27 -14.92
CA GLU A 54 -2.57 12.50 -16.34
C GLU A 54 -1.92 13.79 -16.87
N LEU A 55 -1.97 14.89 -16.10
CA LEU A 55 -1.28 16.12 -16.45
C LEU A 55 0.25 15.94 -16.52
N GLU A 56 0.82 15.14 -15.62
CA GLU A 56 2.25 14.81 -15.62
C GLU A 56 2.61 13.98 -16.87
N ARG A 57 1.80 12.98 -17.23
CA ARG A 57 1.95 12.22 -18.49
C ARG A 57 1.84 13.14 -19.71
N GLY A 58 0.86 14.04 -19.73
CA GLY A 58 0.70 15.04 -20.79
C GLY A 58 1.91 15.96 -20.91
N SER A 59 2.50 16.37 -19.77
CA SER A 59 3.75 17.16 -19.72
C SER A 59 4.92 16.41 -20.36
N MET A 60 5.06 15.10 -20.08
CA MET A 60 6.10 14.27 -20.70
C MET A 60 5.92 14.15 -22.22
N LEU A 61 4.69 13.97 -22.69
CA LEU A 61 4.38 13.92 -24.13
C LEU A 61 4.66 15.26 -24.83
N LEU A 62 4.38 16.38 -24.16
CA LEU A 62 4.73 17.71 -24.65
C LEU A 62 6.25 17.90 -24.76
N ALA A 63 7.02 17.39 -23.78
CA ALA A 63 8.48 17.41 -23.82
C ALA A 63 9.03 16.62 -25.02
N GLU A 64 8.48 15.44 -25.27
CA GLU A 64 8.85 14.59 -26.41
C GLU A 64 8.51 15.26 -27.74
N ALA A 65 7.30 15.83 -27.88
CA ALA A 65 6.88 16.55 -29.07
C ALA A 65 7.74 17.80 -29.33
N ALA A 66 8.12 18.54 -28.28
CA ALA A 66 9.02 19.70 -28.39
C ALA A 66 10.41 19.30 -28.90
N ALA A 67 10.96 18.21 -28.35
CA ALA A 67 12.24 17.66 -28.77
C ALA A 67 12.20 17.17 -30.23
N GLU A 68 11.13 16.47 -30.62
CA GLU A 68 10.95 16.00 -32.00
C GLU A 68 10.82 17.16 -32.99
N SER A 69 9.98 18.15 -32.67
CA SER A 69 9.78 19.33 -33.52
C SER A 69 11.08 20.10 -33.72
N THR A 70 11.88 20.26 -32.65
CA THR A 70 13.20 20.91 -32.72
C THR A 70 14.17 20.11 -33.61
N ALA A 71 14.20 18.78 -33.47
CA ALA A 71 15.04 17.92 -34.31
C ALA A 71 14.63 17.95 -35.80
N LEU A 72 13.33 18.03 -36.10
CA LEU A 72 12.82 18.18 -37.45
C LEU A 72 13.12 19.57 -38.03
N ALA A 73 13.03 20.63 -37.21
CA ALA A 73 13.38 21.98 -37.62
C ALA A 73 14.85 22.08 -38.02
N VAL A 74 15.76 21.54 -37.21
CA VAL A 74 17.20 21.52 -37.53
C VAL A 74 17.47 20.78 -38.84
N ARG A 75 16.78 19.66 -39.08
CA ARG A 75 16.87 18.93 -40.37
C ARG A 75 16.35 19.76 -41.54
N ALA A 76 15.20 20.44 -41.38
CA ALA A 76 14.64 21.31 -42.41
C ALA A 76 15.55 22.51 -42.73
N ALA A 77 16.15 23.13 -41.72
CA ALA A 77 17.14 24.20 -41.89
C ALA A 77 18.40 23.72 -42.62
N GLY A 78 18.87 22.50 -42.33
CA GLY A 78 19.97 21.87 -43.05
C GLY A 78 19.67 21.68 -44.54
N TRP A 79 18.49 21.17 -44.86
CA TRP A 79 18.03 21.06 -46.26
C TRP A 79 17.87 22.42 -46.93
N GLY A 80 17.32 23.41 -46.23
CA GLY A 80 17.21 24.78 -46.73
C GLY A 80 18.57 25.37 -47.11
N SER A 81 19.58 25.16 -46.27
CA SER A 81 20.96 25.60 -46.53
C SER A 81 21.55 24.95 -47.80
N LEU A 82 21.29 23.66 -48.01
CA LEU A 82 21.69 22.96 -49.23
C LEU A 82 20.96 23.50 -50.46
N MET A 83 19.65 23.80 -50.35
CA MET A 83 18.86 24.37 -51.43
C MET A 83 19.30 25.78 -51.80
N THR A 84 19.77 26.59 -50.84
CA THR A 84 20.36 27.90 -51.13
C THR A 84 21.60 27.80 -52.02
N ILE A 85 22.45 26.78 -51.80
CA ILE A 85 23.62 26.52 -52.66
C ILE A 85 23.13 26.11 -54.07
N ALA A 86 22.15 25.21 -54.14
CA ALA A 86 21.60 24.72 -55.41
C ALA A 86 20.80 25.78 -56.19
N ALA A 87 20.29 26.82 -55.52
CA ALA A 87 19.54 27.90 -56.15
C ALA A 87 20.36 28.70 -57.18
N GLN A 88 21.69 28.66 -57.11
CA GLN A 88 22.55 29.25 -58.14
C GLN A 88 22.45 28.52 -59.49
N GLN A 89 21.93 27.29 -59.50
CA GLN A 89 21.81 26.44 -60.69
C GLN A 89 20.37 26.20 -61.12
N SER A 90 19.38 26.38 -60.23
CA SER A 90 17.97 26.10 -60.53
C SER A 90 17.01 27.02 -59.75
N PRO A 91 16.08 27.73 -60.42
CA PRO A 91 15.04 28.53 -59.75
C PRO A 91 14.12 27.70 -58.85
N LEU A 92 13.88 26.42 -59.21
CA LEU A 92 13.05 25.50 -58.44
C LEU A 92 13.69 25.16 -57.07
N ALA A 93 15.02 25.11 -56.99
CA ALA A 93 15.73 24.94 -55.73
C ALA A 93 15.56 26.15 -54.80
N GLY A 94 15.48 27.38 -55.35
CA GLY A 94 15.17 28.57 -54.57
C GLY A 94 13.77 28.51 -53.92
N ALA A 95 12.76 28.06 -54.68
CA ALA A 95 11.41 27.88 -54.16
C ALA A 95 11.33 26.79 -53.07
N LEU A 96 12.04 25.66 -53.26
CA LEU A 96 12.14 24.60 -52.24
C LEU A 96 12.90 25.06 -50.98
N GLY A 97 13.94 25.87 -51.14
CA GLY A 97 14.67 26.49 -50.03
C GLY A 97 13.78 27.39 -49.18
N ALA A 98 12.94 28.22 -49.80
CA ALA A 98 11.97 29.05 -49.07
C ALA A 98 10.95 28.21 -48.29
N ARG A 99 10.42 27.13 -48.87
CA ARG A 99 9.48 26.22 -48.21
C ARG A 99 10.09 25.46 -47.05
N THR A 100 11.35 25.02 -47.18
CA THR A 100 12.06 24.32 -46.09
C THR A 100 12.42 25.26 -44.94
N ALA A 101 12.74 26.54 -45.22
CA ALA A 101 12.90 27.56 -44.19
C ALA A 101 11.58 27.87 -43.45
N GLU A 102 10.48 28.00 -44.19
CA GLU A 102 9.13 28.16 -43.64
C GLU A 102 8.77 26.99 -42.72
N LEU A 103 8.98 25.75 -43.19
CA LEU A 103 8.79 24.52 -42.41
C LEU A 103 9.65 24.51 -41.13
N SER A 104 10.95 24.85 -41.23
CA SER A 104 11.84 24.92 -40.07
C SER A 104 11.34 25.94 -39.04
N SER A 105 10.90 27.12 -39.48
CA SER A 105 10.41 28.16 -38.57
C SER A 105 9.10 27.78 -37.88
N GLY A 106 8.18 27.13 -38.62
CA GLY A 106 6.93 26.62 -38.07
C GLY A 106 7.16 25.53 -37.04
N LEU A 107 8.10 24.60 -37.31
CA LEU A 107 8.48 23.54 -36.37
C LEU A 107 9.15 24.11 -35.10
N LEU A 108 10.00 25.14 -35.21
CA LEU A 108 10.53 25.81 -34.02
C LEU A 108 9.43 26.48 -33.20
N ALA A 109 8.46 27.13 -33.84
CA ALA A 109 7.33 27.75 -33.14
C ALA A 109 6.50 26.70 -32.37
N VAL A 110 6.16 25.58 -33.01
CA VAL A 110 5.47 24.46 -32.37
C VAL A 110 6.28 23.89 -31.21
N GLY A 111 7.60 23.72 -31.38
CA GLY A 111 8.49 23.24 -30.33
C GLY A 111 8.51 24.16 -29.10
N MET A 112 8.61 25.47 -29.33
CA MET A 112 8.58 26.49 -28.28
C MET A 112 7.22 26.54 -27.56
N GLU A 113 6.11 26.40 -28.29
CA GLU A 113 4.77 26.33 -27.68
C GLU A 113 4.60 25.08 -26.82
N ALA A 114 5.05 23.92 -27.31
CA ALA A 114 5.03 22.67 -26.56
C ALA A 114 5.91 22.74 -25.29
N GLU A 115 7.11 23.32 -25.38
CA GLU A 115 8.01 23.54 -24.22
C GLU A 115 7.41 24.51 -23.20
N ALA A 116 6.74 25.57 -23.65
CA ALA A 116 6.06 26.50 -22.76
C ALA A 116 4.88 25.84 -22.01
N LEU A 117 4.12 24.99 -22.70
CA LEU A 117 3.03 24.22 -22.11
C LEU A 117 3.56 23.16 -21.13
N GLU A 118 4.62 22.44 -21.49
CA GLU A 118 5.31 21.48 -20.61
C GLU A 118 5.72 22.15 -19.29
N HIS A 119 6.44 23.27 -19.37
CA HIS A 119 6.85 24.00 -18.17
C HIS A 119 5.66 24.48 -17.33
N ALA A 120 4.61 25.00 -17.96
CA ALA A 120 3.43 25.51 -17.27
C ALA A 120 2.63 24.39 -16.57
N VAL A 121 2.41 23.27 -17.25
CA VAL A 121 1.70 22.10 -16.72
C VAL A 121 2.53 21.45 -15.62
N GLY A 122 3.81 21.15 -15.90
CA GLY A 122 4.73 20.58 -14.92
C GLY A 122 4.90 21.46 -13.67
N PHE A 123 5.00 22.78 -13.83
CA PHE A 123 5.04 23.70 -12.69
C PHE A 123 3.74 23.70 -11.88
N SER A 124 2.58 23.63 -12.54
CA SER A 124 1.28 23.59 -11.87
C SER A 124 1.11 22.32 -11.04
N VAL A 125 1.45 21.16 -11.60
CA VAL A 125 1.42 19.86 -10.91
C VAL A 125 2.36 19.86 -9.70
N ARG A 126 3.62 20.28 -9.88
CA ARG A 126 4.59 20.37 -8.78
C ARG A 126 4.13 21.34 -7.69
N SER A 127 3.64 22.52 -8.07
CA SER A 127 3.15 23.53 -7.13
C SER A 127 1.98 23.02 -6.30
N TYR A 128 1.04 22.29 -6.92
CA TYR A 128 -0.07 21.68 -6.21
C TYR A 128 0.42 20.62 -5.20
N ARG A 129 1.22 19.65 -5.65
CA ARG A 129 1.74 18.57 -4.78
C ARG A 129 2.60 19.14 -3.63
N GLU A 130 3.40 20.17 -3.89
CA GLU A 130 4.15 20.85 -2.83
C GLU A 130 3.26 21.61 -1.86
N ALA A 131 2.24 22.33 -2.34
CA ALA A 131 1.30 23.06 -1.50
C ALA A 131 0.49 22.11 -0.62
N GLU A 132 0.01 21.01 -1.17
CA GLU A 132 -0.66 19.94 -0.43
C GLU A 132 0.28 19.30 0.60
N GLY A 133 1.51 18.93 0.20
CA GLY A 133 2.50 18.39 1.14
C GLY A 133 2.86 19.37 2.27
N ARG A 134 2.93 20.67 1.97
CA ARG A 134 3.11 21.73 2.98
C ARG A 134 1.88 21.86 3.89
N ALA A 135 0.68 21.83 3.32
CA ALA A 135 -0.58 21.90 4.08
C ALA A 135 -0.73 20.70 5.01
N LEU A 136 -0.49 19.48 4.52
CA LEU A 136 -0.51 18.25 5.31
C LEU A 136 0.51 18.32 6.45
N ARG A 137 1.77 18.70 6.19
CA ARG A 137 2.78 18.86 7.24
C ARG A 137 2.42 19.93 8.28
N ALA A 138 1.90 21.07 7.84
CA ALA A 138 1.47 22.15 8.74
C ALA A 138 0.26 21.73 9.58
N PHE A 139 -0.72 21.07 8.98
CA PHE A 139 -1.87 20.51 9.69
C PHE A 139 -1.46 19.41 10.67
N GLN A 140 -0.54 18.51 10.29
CA GLN A 140 0.01 17.49 11.19
C GLN A 140 0.69 18.12 12.42
N GLN A 141 1.50 19.16 12.23
CA GLN A 141 2.19 19.85 13.33
C GLN A 141 1.25 20.58 14.29
N VAL A 142 0.16 21.17 13.79
CA VAL A 142 -0.77 21.99 14.59
C VAL A 142 -1.91 21.16 15.18
N ALA A 143 -2.43 20.21 14.41
CA ALA A 143 -3.67 19.50 14.70
C ALA A 143 -3.49 17.98 14.82
N GLY A 144 -2.30 17.41 14.57
CA GLY A 144 -2.05 15.97 14.68
C GLY A 144 -2.31 15.39 16.07
N VAL A 145 -1.66 15.94 17.10
CA VAL A 145 -1.86 15.50 18.49
C VAL A 145 -3.29 15.82 19.01
N PRO A 146 -3.85 17.03 18.78
CA PRO A 146 -5.25 17.30 19.10
C PRO A 146 -6.26 16.40 18.38
N ALA A 147 -6.05 16.11 17.09
CA ALA A 147 -6.90 15.22 16.30
C ALA A 147 -6.80 13.78 16.80
N PHE A 148 -5.61 13.33 17.21
CA PHE A 148 -5.42 12.03 17.85
C PHE A 148 -6.20 11.94 19.17
N VAL A 149 -6.09 12.94 20.05
CA VAL A 149 -6.84 12.97 21.32
C VAL A 149 -8.35 12.96 21.07
N LEU A 150 -8.81 13.74 20.09
CA LEU A 150 -10.22 13.78 19.70
C LEU A 150 -10.67 12.44 19.09
N ALA A 151 -9.88 11.84 18.21
CA ALA A 151 -10.19 10.57 17.57
C ALA A 151 -10.22 9.43 18.59
N ALA A 152 -9.28 9.40 19.54
CA ALA A 152 -9.29 8.44 20.64
C ALA A 152 -10.54 8.59 21.53
N GLY A 153 -10.95 9.82 21.85
CA GLY A 153 -12.17 10.08 22.62
C GLY A 153 -13.45 9.67 21.88
N LEU A 154 -13.56 10.02 20.60
CA LEU A 154 -14.70 9.64 19.77
C LEU A 154 -14.80 8.12 19.56
N ALA A 155 -13.67 7.44 19.33
CA ALA A 155 -13.62 5.98 19.22
C ALA A 155 -14.02 5.31 20.54
N TRP A 156 -13.55 5.82 21.68
CA TRP A 156 -13.92 5.30 23.01
C TRP A 156 -15.42 5.40 23.28
N GLU A 157 -16.05 6.48 22.84
CA GLU A 157 -17.50 6.66 22.94
C GLU A 157 -18.30 5.93 21.84
N GLY A 158 -17.62 5.26 20.90
CA GLY A 158 -18.24 4.53 19.79
C GLY A 158 -18.82 5.42 18.69
N TRP A 159 -18.34 6.66 18.57
CA TRP A 159 -18.76 7.61 17.53
C TRP A 159 -17.93 7.42 16.25
N PRO A 160 -18.54 7.56 15.06
CA PRO A 160 -17.81 7.46 13.79
C PRO A 160 -16.75 8.56 13.70
N LEU A 161 -15.57 8.21 13.17
CA LEU A 161 -14.47 9.15 13.04
C LEU A 161 -14.48 9.76 11.64
N PRO A 162 -14.57 11.10 11.50
CA PRO A 162 -14.42 11.72 10.20
C PRO A 162 -13.07 11.33 9.57
N VAL A 163 -13.09 10.85 8.34
CA VAL A 163 -11.89 10.39 7.58
C VAL A 163 -10.72 11.40 7.59
N PRO A 164 -10.94 12.73 7.51
CA PRO A 164 -9.85 13.70 7.65
C PRO A 164 -9.20 13.71 9.05
N LEU A 165 -9.93 13.35 10.10
CA LEU A 165 -9.41 13.26 11.47
C LEU A 165 -8.62 11.98 11.70
N THR A 166 -8.97 10.87 11.05
CA THR A 166 -8.23 9.60 11.18
C THR A 166 -6.89 9.67 10.48
N ASP A 167 -6.85 10.13 9.23
CA ASP A 167 -5.59 10.38 8.52
C ASP A 167 -4.66 11.31 9.30
N LEU A 168 -5.22 12.35 9.92
CA LEU A 168 -4.49 13.34 10.69
C LEU A 168 -4.01 12.82 12.04
N ALA A 169 -4.80 11.96 12.72
CA ALA A 169 -4.42 11.28 13.95
C ALA A 169 -3.31 10.25 13.71
N ILE A 170 -3.45 9.45 12.65
CA ILE A 170 -2.48 8.44 12.19
C ILE A 170 -1.13 9.09 11.87
N GLN A 171 -1.15 10.18 11.12
CA GLN A 171 0.07 10.88 10.68
C GLN A 171 0.65 11.82 11.75
N GLY A 172 -0.17 12.24 12.72
CA GLY A 172 0.14 13.32 13.65
C GLY A 172 0.64 12.90 15.04
N ALA A 173 0.46 11.64 15.44
CA ALA A 173 0.84 11.16 16.76
C ALA A 173 1.33 9.68 16.77
N PRO A 174 2.35 9.33 15.97
CA PRO A 174 2.85 7.95 15.87
C PRO A 174 3.30 7.36 17.23
N ASP A 175 3.87 8.18 18.11
CA ASP A 175 4.28 7.77 19.46
C ASP A 175 3.08 7.39 20.37
N ALA A 176 1.92 8.02 20.14
CA ALA A 176 0.70 7.75 20.89
C ALA A 176 -0.07 6.52 20.35
N VAL A 177 -0.06 6.31 19.02
CA VAL A 177 -0.53 5.07 18.38
C VAL A 177 0.25 3.87 18.90
N ALA A 178 1.58 3.98 18.98
CA ALA A 178 2.44 2.94 19.55
C ALA A 178 2.17 2.69 21.05
N ALA A 179 1.88 3.73 21.84
CA ALA A 179 1.54 3.59 23.25
C ALA A 179 0.17 2.91 23.48
N VAL A 180 -0.84 3.25 22.67
CA VAL A 180 -2.17 2.60 22.70
C VAL A 180 -2.06 1.13 22.32
N LEU A 181 -1.26 0.79 21.31
CA LEU A 181 -0.95 -0.59 20.96
C LEU A 181 -0.20 -1.32 22.08
N GLY A 182 0.74 -0.66 22.76
CA GLY A 182 1.43 -1.22 23.92
C GLY A 182 0.48 -1.55 25.06
N ALA A 183 -0.52 -0.71 25.31
CA ALA A 183 -1.57 -0.99 26.29
C ALA A 183 -2.51 -2.12 25.83
N ALA A 184 -2.97 -2.10 24.58
CA ALA A 184 -3.89 -3.09 24.02
C ALA A 184 -3.27 -4.50 23.87
N SER A 185 -1.95 -4.57 23.70
CA SER A 185 -1.17 -5.82 23.62
C SER A 185 -0.65 -6.33 24.97
N GLY A 186 -1.14 -5.78 26.10
CA GLY A 186 -0.76 -6.25 27.44
C GLY A 186 0.66 -5.88 27.87
N GLY A 187 1.20 -4.76 27.39
CA GLY A 187 2.54 -4.26 27.73
C GLY A 187 3.67 -4.86 26.92
N LEU A 188 3.37 -5.79 25.99
CA LEU A 188 4.38 -6.38 25.11
C LEU A 188 5.05 -5.33 24.22
N ALA A 189 4.33 -4.31 23.74
CA ALA A 189 4.96 -3.20 23.00
C ALA A 189 5.72 -2.19 23.88
N THR A 190 5.51 -2.16 25.19
CA THR A 190 6.18 -1.21 26.12
C THR A 190 7.63 -1.61 26.40
N GLY A 191 7.94 -2.91 26.43
CA GLY A 191 9.32 -3.42 26.54
C GLY A 191 10.21 -3.10 25.33
N PHE A 192 9.60 -2.72 24.21
CA PHE A 192 10.28 -2.34 22.97
C PHE A 192 10.79 -0.90 22.98
N TRP A 193 10.26 0.03 23.79
CA TRP A 193 10.47 1.48 23.59
C TRP A 193 11.87 2.04 23.95
N ILE A 194 12.68 1.34 24.76
CA ILE A 194 13.91 1.91 25.37
C ILE A 194 15.10 2.08 24.39
N THR A 195 15.04 1.62 23.13
CA THR A 195 16.23 1.47 22.25
C THR A 195 16.19 2.17 20.88
N SER A 196 15.20 3.04 20.58
CA SER A 196 14.83 3.38 19.19
C SER A 196 15.61 4.52 18.50
N GLU A 197 16.12 5.56 19.18
CA GLU A 197 16.63 6.75 18.46
C GLU A 197 18.02 6.57 17.79
N ALA A 198 18.91 5.78 18.38
CA ALA A 198 20.28 5.63 17.88
C ALA A 198 20.35 4.72 16.63
N THR A 199 19.54 3.65 16.62
CA THR A 199 19.60 2.59 15.61
C THR A 199 18.85 2.95 14.32
N GLY A 200 17.74 3.69 14.42
CA GLY A 200 16.98 4.17 13.25
C GLY A 200 17.77 5.16 12.38
N ARG A 201 18.73 5.90 12.96
CA ARG A 201 19.63 6.79 12.20
C ARG A 201 20.73 6.03 11.45
N VAL A 202 21.06 4.81 11.87
CA VAL A 202 22.10 3.96 11.26
C VAL A 202 21.53 3.11 10.12
N ALA A 203 20.25 2.76 10.16
CA ALA A 203 19.55 1.99 9.12
C ALA A 203 19.06 2.83 7.92
N ARG A 204 19.28 4.15 7.95
CA ARG A 204 18.80 5.09 6.94
C ARG A 204 19.81 5.18 5.80
N ASP A 205 19.38 4.92 4.56
CA ASP A 205 20.21 5.11 3.36
C ASP A 205 20.75 6.54 3.27
N ASP A 206 22.02 6.68 2.88
CA ASP A 206 22.71 7.94 2.62
C ASP A 206 21.94 8.74 1.54
N GLY A 207 21.16 9.73 1.97
CA GLY A 207 20.45 10.64 1.05
C GLY A 207 19.06 11.10 1.52
N ARG A 208 18.45 10.43 2.51
CA ARG A 208 17.20 10.92 3.11
C ARG A 208 17.53 11.82 4.31
N SER A 209 17.13 13.09 4.31
CA SER A 209 17.28 14.01 5.46
C SER A 209 15.92 14.42 6.05
N GLY A 210 15.73 14.34 7.38
CA GLY A 210 14.49 14.69 8.08
C GLY A 210 14.24 13.85 9.35
N PRO A 211 13.15 14.09 10.10
CA PRO A 211 12.74 13.23 11.22
C PRO A 211 12.53 11.78 10.76
N LEU A 212 12.80 10.81 11.63
CA LEU A 212 12.51 9.39 11.35
C LEU A 212 10.98 9.15 11.35
N THR A 213 10.46 8.42 10.36
CA THR A 213 9.04 7.98 10.34
C THR A 213 8.75 6.98 11.47
N GLY A 214 7.48 6.74 11.79
CA GLY A 214 7.07 5.73 12.78
C GLY A 214 7.67 4.34 12.48
N PRO A 215 7.57 3.85 11.22
CA PRO A 215 8.22 2.62 10.79
C PRO A 215 9.75 2.62 10.85
N GLU A 216 10.43 3.72 10.48
CA GLU A 216 11.89 3.83 10.60
C GLU A 216 12.39 3.72 12.05
N ARG A 217 11.54 4.08 13.03
CA ARG A 217 11.82 3.91 14.47
C ARG A 217 11.44 2.53 15.00
N LEU A 218 10.42 1.90 14.41
CA LEU A 218 9.92 0.58 14.78
C LEU A 218 10.78 -0.55 14.16
N TYR A 219 11.43 -0.27 13.03
CA TYR A 219 12.26 -1.17 12.22
C TYR A 219 13.39 -1.88 13.00
N PRO A 220 14.26 -1.18 13.77
CA PRO A 220 15.32 -1.82 14.53
C PRO A 220 14.81 -2.46 15.83
N LEU A 221 13.65 -2.02 16.32
CA LEU A 221 13.00 -2.48 17.54
C LEU A 221 12.51 -3.92 17.40
N ILE A 222 11.75 -4.16 16.32
CA ILE A 222 11.14 -5.45 16.02
C ILE A 222 12.21 -6.46 15.60
N THR A 223 13.19 -6.04 14.79
CA THR A 223 14.21 -6.92 14.25
C THR A 223 15.41 -7.11 15.18
N THR A 224 15.99 -6.04 15.74
CA THR A 224 17.22 -6.20 16.54
C THR A 224 16.91 -6.58 17.99
N GLY A 225 15.91 -5.96 18.62
CA GLY A 225 15.50 -6.30 19.99
C GLY A 225 14.77 -7.63 20.09
N GLY A 226 13.81 -7.87 19.17
CA GLY A 226 13.01 -9.09 19.14
C GLY A 226 13.78 -10.36 18.76
N ILE A 227 14.71 -10.27 17.79
CA ILE A 227 15.54 -11.41 17.39
C ILE A 227 16.60 -11.73 18.46
N VAL A 228 17.24 -10.72 19.06
CA VAL A 228 18.24 -10.92 20.12
C VAL A 228 17.60 -11.50 21.39
N ALA A 229 16.36 -11.13 21.71
CA ALA A 229 15.61 -11.69 22.84
C ALA A 229 14.91 -13.04 22.51
N GLY A 230 14.97 -13.53 21.27
CA GLY A 230 14.30 -14.76 20.84
C GLY A 230 12.77 -14.69 20.75
N LEU A 231 12.19 -13.48 20.88
CA LEU A 231 10.75 -13.23 20.87
C LEU A 231 10.18 -13.10 19.44
N VAL A 232 11.03 -12.74 18.48
CA VAL A 232 10.69 -12.60 17.06
C VAL A 232 11.62 -13.52 16.26
N GLN A 233 11.04 -14.46 15.54
CA GLN A 233 11.77 -15.45 14.77
C GLN A 233 11.47 -15.27 13.29
N ILE A 234 12.51 -14.98 12.50
CA ILE A 234 12.42 -14.84 11.05
C ILE A 234 13.30 -15.91 10.43
N GLY A 235 12.83 -16.56 9.37
CA GLY A 235 13.59 -17.58 8.69
C GLY A 235 12.96 -17.98 7.36
N PRO A 236 13.66 -18.81 6.56
CA PRO A 236 13.17 -19.21 5.26
C PRO A 236 11.82 -19.90 5.35
N VAL A 237 10.87 -19.49 4.52
CA VAL A 237 9.54 -20.09 4.39
C VAL A 237 9.52 -20.99 3.17
N ARG A 238 8.91 -22.16 3.30
CA ARG A 238 8.74 -23.14 2.22
C ARG A 238 7.33 -23.71 2.22
N VAL A 239 6.94 -24.34 1.12
CA VAL A 239 5.71 -25.15 1.09
C VAL A 239 5.91 -26.43 1.91
N ARG A 240 5.07 -26.63 2.92
CA ARG A 240 5.01 -27.87 3.71
C ARG A 240 4.10 -28.90 3.05
N SER A 241 2.92 -28.46 2.62
CA SER A 241 1.93 -29.33 1.98
C SER A 241 1.02 -28.56 1.04
N VAL A 242 0.59 -29.23 -0.02
CA VAL A 242 -0.43 -28.73 -0.95
C VAL A 242 -1.67 -29.57 -0.75
N GLY A 243 -2.76 -28.93 -0.32
CA GLY A 243 -4.06 -29.55 -0.14
C GLY A 243 -4.66 -30.04 -1.47
N ARG A 244 -5.66 -30.91 -1.34
CA ARG A 244 -6.45 -31.35 -2.50
C ARG A 244 -7.12 -30.13 -3.15
N ALA A 245 -7.13 -30.11 -4.48
CA ALA A 245 -7.92 -29.14 -5.21
C ALA A 245 -9.42 -29.30 -4.87
N THR A 246 -10.13 -28.19 -4.71
CA THR A 246 -11.58 -28.21 -4.62
C THR A 246 -12.17 -28.77 -5.91
N ASP A 247 -13.42 -29.21 -5.83
CA ASP A 247 -14.22 -29.31 -7.05
C ASP A 247 -14.34 -27.92 -7.68
N GLU A 248 -14.57 -27.93 -8.99
CA GLU A 248 -14.73 -26.71 -9.77
C GLU A 248 -15.99 -25.96 -9.30
N TYR A 249 -15.83 -24.66 -9.01
CA TYR A 249 -16.91 -23.80 -8.55
C TYR A 249 -16.88 -22.47 -9.30
N ARG A 250 -17.95 -21.67 -9.18
CA ARG A 250 -18.03 -20.37 -9.85
C ARG A 250 -17.70 -19.24 -8.88
N MET A 251 -16.81 -18.35 -9.31
CA MET A 251 -16.61 -17.04 -8.68
C MET A 251 -17.43 -15.99 -9.43
N ASP A 252 -18.08 -15.12 -8.69
CA ASP A 252 -18.96 -14.07 -9.21
C ASP A 252 -18.26 -12.71 -9.39
N GLY A 253 -16.96 -12.65 -9.11
CA GLY A 253 -16.15 -11.43 -9.19
C GLY A 253 -16.42 -10.40 -8.08
N SER A 254 -17.27 -10.73 -7.11
CA SER A 254 -17.64 -9.82 -6.03
C SER A 254 -16.53 -9.68 -4.99
N LEU A 255 -16.46 -8.52 -4.35
CA LEU A 255 -15.61 -8.27 -3.19
C LEU A 255 -15.98 -9.21 -2.04
N ILE A 256 -17.26 -9.53 -1.83
CA ILE A 256 -17.65 -10.52 -0.81
C ILE A 256 -17.14 -11.93 -1.16
N GLY A 257 -17.11 -12.29 -2.44
CA GLY A 257 -16.51 -13.53 -2.94
C GLY A 257 -15.00 -13.57 -2.72
N LEU A 258 -14.30 -12.44 -2.89
CA LEU A 258 -12.89 -12.29 -2.53
C LEU A 258 -12.70 -12.41 -1.00
N MET A 259 -13.53 -11.76 -0.19
CA MET A 259 -13.49 -11.90 1.27
C MET A 259 -13.65 -13.38 1.69
N ALA A 260 -14.50 -14.16 1.02
CA ALA A 260 -14.63 -15.59 1.29
C ALA A 260 -13.34 -16.39 1.00
N GLN A 261 -12.47 -15.93 0.09
CA GLN A 261 -11.13 -16.51 -0.11
C GLN A 261 -10.23 -16.26 1.11
N LEU A 262 -10.22 -15.02 1.63
CA LEU A 262 -9.46 -14.67 2.84
C LEU A 262 -9.95 -15.41 4.07
N GLU A 263 -11.26 -15.59 4.22
CA GLU A 263 -11.85 -16.31 5.36
C GLU A 263 -11.31 -17.75 5.45
N ARG A 264 -11.11 -18.41 4.30
CA ARG A 264 -10.53 -19.76 4.23
C ARG A 264 -9.08 -19.85 4.68
N THR A 265 -8.34 -18.74 4.73
CA THR A 265 -6.92 -18.74 5.16
C THR A 265 -6.75 -18.71 6.67
N ARG A 266 -7.83 -18.44 7.42
CA ARG A 266 -7.77 -18.31 8.88
C ARG A 266 -7.30 -19.61 9.56
N ALA A 267 -6.53 -19.46 10.63
CA ALA A 267 -5.94 -20.57 11.38
C ALA A 267 -6.96 -21.59 11.89
N ASP A 268 -8.12 -21.10 12.35
CA ASP A 268 -9.20 -21.93 12.88
C ASP A 268 -10.03 -22.63 11.80
N VAL A 269 -9.87 -22.21 10.53
CA VAL A 269 -10.55 -22.82 9.38
C VAL A 269 -9.65 -23.85 8.68
N SER A 270 -8.43 -23.45 8.33
CA SER A 270 -7.51 -24.26 7.50
C SER A 270 -6.21 -24.68 8.21
N GLY A 271 -6.03 -24.30 9.47
CA GLY A 271 -4.81 -24.57 10.24
C GLY A 271 -3.72 -23.50 10.04
N PRO A 272 -2.65 -23.56 10.85
CA PRO A 272 -1.57 -22.57 10.80
C PRO A 272 -0.80 -22.62 9.50
N GLY A 273 -0.27 -21.46 9.09
CA GLY A 273 0.49 -21.32 7.85
C GLY A 273 -0.33 -21.45 6.56
N ALA A 274 -1.66 -21.58 6.64
CA ALA A 274 -2.50 -21.78 5.46
C ALA A 274 -2.61 -20.51 4.60
N VAL A 275 -2.39 -20.66 3.30
CA VAL A 275 -2.72 -19.68 2.27
C VAL A 275 -3.65 -20.33 1.25
N GLN A 276 -4.48 -19.53 0.58
CA GLN A 276 -5.34 -20.02 -0.49
C GLN A 276 -4.75 -19.62 -1.84
N VAL A 277 -4.49 -20.60 -2.70
CA VAL A 277 -4.11 -20.36 -4.10
C VAL A 277 -5.26 -20.83 -4.98
N THR A 278 -5.88 -19.90 -5.69
CA THR A 278 -7.07 -20.15 -6.50
C THR A 278 -6.80 -19.80 -7.95
N ARG A 279 -6.92 -20.79 -8.83
CA ARG A 279 -6.90 -20.57 -10.28
C ARG A 279 -8.30 -20.20 -10.72
N VAL A 280 -8.45 -19.06 -11.37
CA VAL A 280 -9.68 -18.63 -12.04
C VAL A 280 -9.45 -18.69 -13.55
N SER A 281 -10.41 -19.23 -14.27
CA SER A 281 -10.59 -19.09 -15.71
C SER A 281 -11.68 -18.06 -15.93
N PRO A 282 -11.31 -16.80 -16.21
CA PRO A 282 -12.26 -15.71 -16.31
C PRO A 282 -13.25 -15.91 -17.47
N ASP A 283 -14.47 -15.42 -17.32
CA ASP A 283 -15.51 -15.50 -18.36
C ASP A 283 -15.32 -14.45 -19.48
N ALA A 284 -14.61 -13.35 -19.18
CA ALA A 284 -14.43 -12.25 -20.12
C ALA A 284 -13.49 -12.63 -21.27
N GLU A 285 -13.89 -12.32 -22.51
CA GLU A 285 -13.19 -12.77 -23.73
C GLU A 285 -11.77 -12.21 -23.85
N ASP A 286 -11.55 -10.96 -23.43
CA ASP A 286 -10.24 -10.29 -23.46
C ASP A 286 -9.44 -10.45 -22.16
N ALA A 287 -9.93 -11.22 -21.19
CA ALA A 287 -9.21 -11.47 -19.94
C ALA A 287 -8.06 -12.49 -20.12
N PRO A 288 -7.07 -12.49 -19.21
CA PRO A 288 -6.05 -13.53 -19.19
C PRO A 288 -6.69 -14.92 -19.15
N GLU A 289 -6.14 -15.88 -19.90
CA GLU A 289 -6.65 -17.28 -19.95
C GLU A 289 -6.80 -17.91 -18.56
N ARG A 290 -5.92 -17.50 -17.63
CA ARG A 290 -5.94 -17.89 -16.24
C ARG A 290 -5.43 -16.75 -15.35
N VAL A 291 -6.09 -16.60 -14.22
CA VAL A 291 -5.72 -15.66 -13.15
C VAL A 291 -5.50 -16.45 -11.87
N TRP A 292 -4.44 -16.15 -11.14
CA TRP A 292 -4.14 -16.76 -9.84
C TRP A 292 -4.39 -15.78 -8.70
N LEU A 293 -5.44 -16.05 -7.93
CA LEU A 293 -5.69 -15.35 -6.68
C LEU A 293 -4.87 -15.99 -5.56
N VAL A 294 -4.12 -15.18 -4.83
CA VAL A 294 -3.32 -15.63 -3.67
C VAL A 294 -3.82 -14.92 -2.43
N ALA A 295 -4.57 -15.62 -1.57
CA ALA A 295 -5.08 -15.07 -0.33
C ALA A 295 -4.15 -15.41 0.85
N LEU A 296 -3.74 -14.37 1.60
CA LEU A 296 -2.85 -14.47 2.75
C LEU A 296 -3.58 -14.11 4.06
N PRO A 297 -3.35 -14.87 5.14
CA PRO A 297 -4.05 -14.68 6.41
C PRO A 297 -3.54 -13.46 7.18
N GLY A 298 -4.34 -13.02 8.15
CA GLY A 298 -3.87 -12.13 9.21
C GLY A 298 -2.97 -12.84 10.21
N THR A 299 -2.56 -12.10 11.25
CA THR A 299 -1.68 -12.64 12.31
C THR A 299 -2.36 -13.82 13.03
N GLN A 300 -1.65 -14.95 13.13
CA GLN A 300 -2.13 -16.15 13.80
C GLN A 300 -1.50 -16.26 15.19
N GLY A 301 -2.31 -16.07 16.24
CA GLY A 301 -1.86 -15.93 17.64
C GLY A 301 -1.70 -17.22 18.45
N GLY A 302 -1.70 -18.40 17.82
CA GLY A 302 -1.48 -19.68 18.51
C GLY A 302 0.00 -19.97 18.79
N ASP A 303 0.28 -20.95 19.66
CA ASP A 303 1.65 -21.43 19.87
C ASP A 303 2.00 -22.50 18.82
N TYR A 304 2.80 -22.12 17.84
CA TYR A 304 3.20 -22.96 16.71
C TYR A 304 4.69 -23.33 16.77
N ARG A 305 5.24 -23.30 17.99
CA ARG A 305 6.63 -23.66 18.26
C ARG A 305 6.81 -25.18 18.21
N ASP A 306 7.95 -25.59 17.67
CA ASP A 306 8.44 -26.96 17.79
C ASP A 306 9.09 -27.21 19.18
N GLU A 307 9.61 -28.42 19.39
CA GLU A 307 10.19 -28.86 20.66
C GLU A 307 11.37 -28.01 21.13
N ASP A 308 12.08 -27.33 20.21
CA ASP A 308 13.20 -26.44 20.56
C ASP A 308 12.77 -24.95 20.65
N GLY A 309 11.46 -24.69 20.63
CA GLY A 309 10.90 -23.34 20.74
C GLY A 309 10.92 -22.53 19.44
N TRP A 310 11.17 -23.17 18.28
CA TRP A 310 11.14 -22.51 16.98
C TRP A 310 9.72 -22.45 16.41
N SER A 311 9.20 -21.26 16.15
CA SER A 311 7.90 -21.05 15.51
C SER A 311 7.95 -21.43 14.04
N THR A 312 7.19 -22.45 13.71
CA THR A 312 7.04 -22.97 12.34
C THR A 312 6.02 -22.19 11.52
N ASN A 313 5.26 -21.28 12.13
CA ASN A 313 4.25 -20.50 11.43
C ASN A 313 4.85 -19.22 10.83
N ALA A 314 4.73 -19.06 9.51
CA ALA A 314 5.20 -17.86 8.83
C ALA A 314 4.37 -16.61 9.15
N PHE A 315 3.11 -16.76 9.59
CA PHE A 315 2.17 -15.65 9.80
C PHE A 315 1.92 -15.33 11.29
N ASP A 316 2.96 -15.39 12.09
CA ASP A 316 2.98 -14.99 13.50
C ASP A 316 3.64 -13.60 13.65
N MET A 317 4.06 -13.21 14.85
CA MET A 317 4.78 -11.94 15.06
C MET A 317 6.10 -11.83 14.28
N GLY A 318 6.74 -12.96 13.97
CA GLY A 318 7.89 -13.01 13.06
C GLY A 318 7.52 -12.65 11.62
N GLY A 319 6.30 -13.00 11.18
CA GLY A 319 5.76 -12.63 9.87
C GLY A 319 5.58 -11.12 9.74
N ASN A 320 4.98 -10.48 10.76
CA ASN A 320 4.87 -9.02 10.84
C ASN A 320 6.24 -8.35 10.69
N ALA A 321 7.22 -8.84 11.45
CA ALA A 321 8.59 -8.33 11.42
C ALA A 321 9.21 -8.44 10.03
N GLU A 322 9.06 -9.59 9.38
CA GLU A 322 9.58 -9.83 8.03
C GLU A 322 8.87 -8.95 6.97
N ALA A 323 7.55 -8.80 7.06
CA ALA A 323 6.76 -8.01 6.13
C ALA A 323 7.16 -6.53 6.14
N MET A 324 7.44 -6.01 7.34
CA MET A 324 7.81 -4.62 7.56
C MET A 324 9.30 -4.36 7.30
N ALA A 325 10.18 -5.27 7.72
CA ALA A 325 11.61 -4.98 7.78
C ALA A 325 12.44 -5.63 6.67
N LEU A 326 11.93 -6.69 6.05
CA LEU A 326 12.67 -7.52 5.10
C LEU A 326 11.87 -7.76 3.81
N ASP A 327 10.94 -6.86 3.51
CA ASP A 327 10.12 -6.86 2.30
C ASP A 327 9.48 -8.22 2.01
N SER A 328 9.07 -8.95 3.05
CA SER A 328 8.50 -10.29 2.93
C SER A 328 9.38 -11.29 2.18
N GLN A 329 10.71 -11.16 2.20
CA GLN A 329 11.61 -11.93 1.34
C GLN A 329 11.45 -13.46 1.41
N HIS A 330 11.10 -14.01 2.57
CA HIS A 330 10.90 -15.44 2.76
C HIS A 330 9.47 -15.86 2.44
N VAL A 331 8.48 -15.09 2.90
CA VAL A 331 7.08 -15.33 2.52
C VAL A 331 6.90 -15.23 1.00
N ALA A 332 7.54 -14.27 0.32
CA ALA A 332 7.54 -14.14 -1.12
C ALA A 332 8.10 -15.37 -1.84
N LYS A 333 9.20 -15.93 -1.31
CA LYS A 333 9.72 -17.20 -1.81
C LYS A 333 8.74 -18.35 -1.59
N GLY A 334 8.14 -18.46 -0.41
CA GLY A 334 7.15 -19.49 -0.10
C GLY A 334 5.90 -19.39 -0.99
N ILE A 335 5.46 -18.17 -1.32
CA ILE A 335 4.34 -17.92 -2.22
C ILE A 335 4.69 -18.25 -3.67
N HIS A 336 5.91 -17.93 -4.12
CA HIS A 336 6.41 -18.38 -5.43
C HIS A 336 6.39 -19.91 -5.55
N GLU A 337 6.87 -20.61 -4.52
CA GLU A 337 6.81 -22.08 -4.45
C GLU A 337 5.36 -22.58 -4.43
N ALA A 338 4.45 -21.91 -3.72
CA ALA A 338 3.03 -22.27 -3.65
C ALA A 338 2.31 -22.11 -4.99
N LEU A 339 2.56 -21.01 -5.71
CA LEU A 339 2.04 -20.74 -7.06
C LEU A 339 2.53 -21.82 -8.04
N ALA A 340 3.83 -22.08 -8.07
CA ALA A 340 4.40 -23.12 -8.92
C ALA A 340 3.81 -24.51 -8.60
N ALA A 341 3.66 -24.85 -7.32
CA ALA A 341 3.08 -26.12 -6.88
C ALA A 341 1.57 -26.23 -7.19
N ALA A 342 0.86 -25.11 -7.28
CA ALA A 342 -0.54 -25.06 -7.69
C ALA A 342 -0.71 -25.17 -9.22
N GLY A 343 0.35 -24.90 -9.98
CA GLY A 343 0.41 -25.03 -11.44
C GLY A 343 0.58 -23.72 -12.21
N ALA A 344 0.82 -22.60 -11.53
CA ALA A 344 1.06 -21.31 -12.17
C ALA A 344 2.30 -21.35 -13.05
N GLN A 345 2.20 -20.77 -14.24
CA GLN A 345 3.28 -20.65 -15.20
C GLN A 345 3.86 -19.23 -15.18
N PRO A 346 5.13 -19.05 -15.60
CA PRO A 346 5.68 -17.72 -15.78
C PRO A 346 4.83 -16.88 -16.73
N GLY A 347 4.57 -15.62 -16.36
CA GLY A 347 3.72 -14.70 -17.11
C GLY A 347 2.22 -14.87 -16.87
N ASP A 348 1.77 -15.85 -16.09
CA ASP A 348 0.37 -15.92 -15.67
C ASP A 348 -0.01 -14.67 -14.85
N ALA A 349 -1.25 -14.21 -14.99
CA ALA A 349 -1.78 -13.11 -14.20
C ALA A 349 -1.96 -13.53 -12.74
N VAL A 350 -1.54 -12.67 -11.80
CA VAL A 350 -1.63 -12.91 -10.35
C VAL A 350 -2.28 -11.71 -9.67
N VAL A 351 -3.17 -12.00 -8.72
CA VAL A 351 -3.80 -11.01 -7.85
C VAL A 351 -3.55 -11.42 -6.39
N PRO A 352 -2.53 -10.84 -5.73
CA PRO A 352 -2.32 -11.03 -4.30
C PRO A 352 -3.43 -10.35 -3.51
N MET A 353 -3.85 -10.98 -2.42
CA MET A 353 -4.78 -10.38 -1.50
C MET A 353 -4.50 -10.79 -0.05
N GLY A 354 -4.80 -9.90 0.90
CA GLY A 354 -4.46 -10.17 2.28
C GLY A 354 -5.24 -9.36 3.30
N TYR A 355 -5.41 -9.94 4.48
CA TYR A 355 -6.00 -9.29 5.65
C TYR A 355 -4.93 -9.01 6.70
N SER A 356 -4.97 -7.83 7.33
CA SER A 356 -4.04 -7.44 8.38
C SER A 356 -2.56 -7.65 7.96
N GLN A 357 -1.80 -8.47 8.67
CA GLN A 357 -0.43 -8.88 8.28
C GLN A 357 -0.35 -9.40 6.83
N GLY A 358 -1.30 -10.22 6.41
CA GLY A 358 -1.34 -10.80 5.07
C GLY A 358 -1.43 -9.74 3.98
N GLY A 359 -2.05 -8.59 4.25
CA GLY A 359 -2.12 -7.49 3.28
C GLY A 359 -0.80 -6.75 3.11
N ILE A 360 0.03 -6.66 4.17
CA ILE A 360 1.41 -6.17 4.06
C ILE A 360 2.20 -7.10 3.15
N HIS A 361 2.13 -8.40 3.41
CA HIS A 361 2.76 -9.40 2.55
C HIS A 361 2.24 -9.30 1.11
N ALA A 362 0.92 -9.26 0.88
CA ALA A 362 0.32 -9.13 -0.44
C ALA A 362 0.84 -7.91 -1.21
N ALA A 363 0.89 -6.74 -0.56
CA ALA A 363 1.42 -5.53 -1.16
C ALA A 363 2.93 -5.65 -1.48
N ARG A 364 3.72 -6.29 -0.60
CA ARG A 364 5.14 -6.57 -0.87
C ARG A 364 5.33 -7.56 -2.02
N LEU A 365 4.47 -8.57 -2.17
CA LEU A 365 4.50 -9.50 -3.31
C LEU A 365 4.27 -8.76 -4.64
N ALA A 366 3.27 -7.88 -4.66
CA ALA A 366 2.94 -7.07 -5.83
C ALA A 366 4.07 -6.08 -6.20
N ALA A 367 4.85 -5.62 -5.21
CA ALA A 367 5.98 -4.71 -5.41
C ALA A 367 7.33 -5.43 -5.65
N ASP A 368 7.43 -6.75 -5.47
CA ASP A 368 8.70 -7.48 -5.51
C ASP A 368 9.16 -7.71 -6.95
N PRO A 369 10.32 -7.16 -7.39
CA PRO A 369 10.85 -7.35 -8.74
C PRO A 369 11.06 -8.82 -9.14
N ARG A 370 11.29 -9.70 -8.15
CA ARG A 370 11.46 -11.14 -8.40
C ARG A 370 10.15 -11.79 -8.80
N LEU A 371 9.02 -11.29 -8.30
CA LEU A 371 7.70 -11.80 -8.64
C LEU A 371 7.09 -11.07 -9.84
N THR A 372 7.24 -9.75 -9.94
CA THR A 372 6.78 -9.01 -11.13
C THR A 372 7.57 -9.38 -12.39
N GLY A 373 8.82 -9.84 -12.25
CA GLY A 373 9.58 -10.44 -13.36
C GLY A 373 9.18 -11.88 -13.70
N ALA A 374 8.45 -12.58 -12.81
CA ALA A 374 8.04 -13.96 -13.01
C ALA A 374 6.56 -14.11 -13.37
N TYR A 375 5.70 -13.22 -12.90
CA TYR A 375 4.25 -13.22 -13.06
C TYR A 375 3.76 -11.82 -13.43
N ASP A 376 2.60 -11.76 -14.06
CA ASP A 376 1.94 -10.50 -14.39
C ASP A 376 1.04 -10.06 -13.22
N MET A 377 1.50 -9.10 -12.42
CA MET A 377 0.74 -8.61 -11.26
C MET A 377 -0.33 -7.63 -11.74
N GLN A 378 -1.56 -8.12 -11.95
CA GLN A 378 -2.64 -7.30 -12.51
C GLN A 378 -3.55 -6.65 -11.47
N GLY A 379 -3.46 -7.03 -10.20
CA GLY A 379 -4.23 -6.40 -9.15
C GLY A 379 -3.77 -6.74 -7.73
N LEU A 380 -4.26 -5.98 -6.75
CA LEU A 380 -3.97 -6.16 -5.33
C LEU A 380 -5.22 -5.83 -4.50
N VAL A 381 -5.55 -6.68 -3.51
CA VAL A 381 -6.63 -6.37 -2.54
C VAL A 381 -6.12 -6.49 -1.11
N THR A 382 -6.18 -5.41 -0.34
CA THR A 382 -5.76 -5.43 1.07
C THR A 382 -6.91 -5.05 1.99
N VAL A 383 -7.04 -5.74 3.11
CA VAL A 383 -8.12 -5.52 4.09
C VAL A 383 -7.53 -5.23 5.45
N GLY A 384 -7.83 -4.06 6.02
CA GLY A 384 -7.34 -3.65 7.34
C GLY A 384 -5.82 -3.71 7.47
N SER A 385 -5.06 -3.32 6.45
CA SER A 385 -3.61 -3.53 6.40
C SER A 385 -2.86 -2.19 6.23
N PRO A 386 -1.77 -1.94 6.98
CA PRO A 386 -0.94 -0.75 6.79
C PRO A 386 -0.02 -0.95 5.58
N THR A 387 -0.38 -0.36 4.43
CA THR A 387 0.37 -0.51 3.17
C THR A 387 0.74 0.80 2.49
N GLY A 388 0.54 1.93 3.17
CA GLY A 388 0.78 3.27 2.67
C GLY A 388 2.24 3.57 2.37
N GLU A 389 3.20 2.91 3.03
CA GLU A 389 4.63 3.04 2.70
C GLU A 389 5.07 2.19 1.49
N ILE A 390 4.25 1.25 1.03
CA ILE A 390 4.61 0.34 -0.06
C ILE A 390 4.32 1.02 -1.42
N ALA A 391 5.37 1.19 -2.20
CA ALA A 391 5.28 1.66 -3.58
C ALA A 391 4.84 0.48 -4.48
N LEU A 392 3.78 0.69 -5.24
CA LEU A 392 3.27 -0.25 -6.23
C LEU A 392 3.53 0.34 -7.62
N ASP A 393 3.68 -0.53 -8.61
CA ASP A 393 3.70 -0.09 -9.99
C ASP A 393 2.35 0.50 -10.39
N GLN A 394 2.34 1.49 -11.28
CA GLN A 394 1.12 2.19 -11.68
C GLN A 394 0.17 1.30 -12.49
N ASP A 395 0.69 0.23 -13.08
CA ASP A 395 -0.09 -0.72 -13.88
C ASP A 395 -0.89 -1.73 -13.02
N ILE A 396 -0.64 -1.78 -11.71
CA ILE A 396 -1.34 -2.67 -10.78
C ILE A 396 -2.60 -2.00 -10.25
N GLU A 397 -3.77 -2.60 -10.46
CA GLU A 397 -5.02 -2.13 -9.85
C GLU A 397 -5.10 -2.53 -8.37
N ALA A 398 -4.95 -1.56 -7.47
CA ALA A 398 -4.92 -1.77 -6.04
C ALA A 398 -6.19 -1.25 -5.35
N LEU A 399 -6.91 -2.15 -4.67
CA LEU A 399 -8.05 -1.85 -3.82
C LEU A 399 -7.72 -2.09 -2.34
N HIS A 400 -7.70 -1.01 -1.56
CA HIS A 400 -7.50 -1.03 -0.12
C HIS A 400 -8.84 -0.85 0.61
N LEU A 401 -9.17 -1.76 1.51
CA LEU A 401 -10.35 -1.70 2.37
C LEU A 401 -9.88 -1.40 3.80
N GLU A 402 -10.23 -0.23 4.32
CA GLU A 402 -9.82 0.26 5.63
C GLU A 402 -11.02 0.68 6.47
N HIS A 403 -10.85 0.79 7.77
CA HIS A 403 -11.86 1.26 8.70
C HIS A 403 -11.29 2.40 9.55
N ASP A 404 -12.07 3.45 9.76
CA ASP A 404 -11.64 4.69 10.42
C ASP A 404 -11.21 4.49 11.90
N GLN A 405 -11.88 3.60 12.61
CA GLN A 405 -11.58 3.19 13.99
C GLN A 405 -10.57 2.02 14.10
N ASP A 406 -10.08 1.48 12.98
CA ASP A 406 -9.05 0.45 12.97
C ASP A 406 -7.67 1.09 13.10
N VAL A 407 -7.01 0.89 14.24
CA VAL A 407 -5.67 1.47 14.50
C VAL A 407 -4.58 0.79 13.68
N VAL A 408 -4.81 -0.42 13.17
CA VAL A 408 -3.81 -1.21 12.46
C VAL A 408 -3.51 -0.63 11.07
N THR A 409 -4.52 -0.11 10.38
CA THR A 409 -4.35 0.53 9.05
C THR A 409 -3.47 1.77 9.11
N GLY A 410 -3.37 2.42 10.28
CA GLY A 410 -2.53 3.60 10.48
C GLY A 410 -1.12 3.34 11.00
N LEU A 411 -0.68 2.10 11.16
CA LEU A 411 0.62 1.81 11.81
C LEU A 411 1.85 2.16 10.98
N ASP A 412 1.67 2.31 9.67
CA ASP A 412 2.69 2.85 8.78
C ASP A 412 2.80 4.38 8.88
N GLY A 413 1.93 5.04 9.64
CA GLY A 413 1.94 6.49 9.84
C GLY A 413 1.62 7.28 8.58
N ARG A 414 1.09 6.65 7.53
CA ARG A 414 0.78 7.30 6.25
C ARG A 414 -0.40 6.61 5.57
N GLY A 415 -1.41 7.40 5.17
CA GLY A 415 -2.49 6.87 4.34
C GLY A 415 -1.98 6.35 2.99
N ASN A 416 -2.72 5.41 2.38
CA ASN A 416 -2.38 4.89 1.06
C ASN A 416 -2.26 6.03 0.03
N PRO A 417 -1.21 6.03 -0.80
CA PRO A 417 -1.14 6.84 -2.00
C PRO A 417 -2.43 6.78 -2.81
N GLN A 418 -2.85 7.95 -3.28
CA GLN A 418 -3.95 8.07 -4.22
C GLN A 418 -3.37 8.12 -5.63
N GLY A 419 -3.97 7.39 -6.56
CA GLY A 419 -3.59 7.38 -7.97
C GLY A 419 -4.71 6.80 -8.81
N VAL A 420 -4.51 6.77 -10.13
CA VAL A 420 -5.51 6.26 -11.09
C VAL A 420 -5.93 4.81 -10.79
N ASN A 421 -4.96 3.93 -10.53
CA ASN A 421 -5.16 2.50 -10.28
C ASN A 421 -4.97 2.16 -8.79
N ARG A 422 -5.19 3.14 -7.89
CA ARG A 422 -5.04 2.94 -6.44
C ARG A 422 -6.20 3.57 -5.71
N THR A 423 -7.10 2.71 -5.23
CA THR A 423 -8.37 3.07 -4.62
C THR A 423 -8.38 2.63 -3.16
N THR A 424 -8.77 3.54 -2.25
CA THR A 424 -8.96 3.22 -0.82
C THR A 424 -10.40 3.50 -0.43
N VAL A 425 -11.10 2.47 0.05
CA VAL A 425 -12.41 2.56 0.68
C VAL A 425 -12.20 2.60 2.18
N THR A 426 -12.59 3.70 2.82
CA THR A 426 -12.56 3.82 4.29
C THR A 426 -13.98 3.72 4.83
N PHE A 427 -14.25 2.68 5.62
CA PHE A 427 -15.51 2.45 6.32
C PHE A 427 -15.58 3.25 7.63
N SER A 428 -16.79 3.63 8.02
CA SER A 428 -17.08 4.35 9.27
C SER A 428 -18.32 3.78 9.96
N GLY A 429 -18.29 3.75 11.29
CA GLY A 429 -19.35 3.18 12.11
C GLY A 429 -19.45 1.65 11.99
N TYR A 430 -20.46 1.03 12.60
CA TYR A 430 -20.65 -0.43 12.57
C TYR A 430 -21.95 -0.81 11.86
N VAL A 431 -21.94 -1.96 11.20
CA VAL A 431 -23.14 -2.52 10.55
C VAL A 431 -24.08 -3.10 11.60
N VAL A 432 -25.35 -2.68 11.57
CA VAL A 432 -26.39 -3.15 12.48
C VAL A 432 -26.60 -4.67 12.37
N GLY A 433 -26.57 -5.37 13.50
CA GLY A 433 -26.64 -6.83 13.60
C GLY A 433 -25.30 -7.54 13.42
N ALA A 434 -24.24 -6.80 13.09
CA ALA A 434 -22.86 -7.29 13.00
C ALA A 434 -21.93 -6.48 13.92
N GLU A 435 -22.49 -5.67 14.83
CA GLU A 435 -21.67 -4.95 15.80
C GLU A 435 -20.97 -5.94 16.75
N PRO A 436 -19.71 -5.66 17.10
CA PRO A 436 -19.01 -6.44 18.11
C PRO A 436 -19.69 -6.24 19.48
N GLU A 437 -19.66 -7.28 20.31
CA GLU A 437 -20.22 -7.24 21.68
C GLU A 437 -19.59 -6.10 22.52
N GLN A 438 -18.33 -5.79 22.24
CA GLN A 438 -17.61 -4.64 22.79
C GLN A 438 -16.98 -3.84 21.66
N ARG A 439 -17.25 -2.53 21.63
CA ARG A 439 -16.62 -1.61 20.67
C ARG A 439 -15.27 -1.16 21.21
N THR A 440 -14.21 -1.69 20.65
CA THR A 440 -12.82 -1.36 20.96
C THR A 440 -12.07 -1.02 19.67
N THR A 441 -10.86 -0.48 19.78
CA THR A 441 -9.98 -0.31 18.59
C THR A 441 -9.62 -1.65 17.95
N SER A 442 -9.66 -2.76 18.70
CA SER A 442 -9.45 -4.10 18.16
C SER A 442 -10.69 -4.66 17.44
N SER A 443 -11.90 -4.24 17.83
CA SER A 443 -13.14 -4.73 17.22
C SER A 443 -13.38 -4.15 15.82
N ALA A 444 -12.94 -2.90 15.59
CA ALA A 444 -12.94 -2.30 14.25
C ALA A 444 -12.05 -3.08 13.28
N HIS A 445 -10.94 -3.64 13.78
CA HIS A 445 -10.00 -4.43 13.01
C HIS A 445 -10.51 -5.83 12.66
N GLU A 446 -11.57 -6.33 13.30
CA GLU A 446 -12.02 -7.72 13.12
C GLU A 446 -12.43 -8.02 11.67
N PHE A 447 -11.98 -9.16 11.15
CA PHE A 447 -12.32 -9.61 9.81
C PHE A 447 -13.85 -9.65 9.55
N GLY A 448 -14.62 -10.06 10.55
CA GLY A 448 -16.08 -10.09 10.47
C GLY A 448 -16.71 -8.72 10.26
N ASN A 449 -16.14 -7.68 10.89
CA ASN A 449 -16.57 -6.29 10.72
C ASN A 449 -16.33 -5.83 9.27
N TYR A 450 -15.11 -6.00 8.74
CA TYR A 450 -14.80 -5.70 7.34
C TYR A 450 -15.73 -6.43 6.37
N ARG A 451 -15.97 -7.73 6.59
CA ARG A 451 -16.86 -8.54 5.77
C ARG A 451 -18.29 -8.00 5.77
N ALA A 452 -18.80 -7.55 6.93
CA ALA A 452 -20.12 -6.94 7.02
C ALA A 452 -20.22 -5.61 6.26
N HIS A 453 -19.17 -4.77 6.34
CA HIS A 453 -19.09 -3.54 5.58
C HIS A 453 -19.02 -3.77 4.07
N VAL A 454 -18.23 -4.74 3.61
CA VAL A 454 -18.15 -5.12 2.19
C VAL A 454 -19.51 -5.63 1.69
N ALA A 455 -20.18 -6.50 2.44
CA ALA A 455 -21.52 -6.99 2.08
C ALA A 455 -22.54 -5.85 1.97
N ARG A 456 -22.46 -4.85 2.86
CA ARG A 456 -23.29 -3.65 2.78
C ARG A 456 -22.95 -2.78 1.57
N LEU A 457 -21.66 -2.58 1.29
CA LEU A 457 -21.17 -1.81 0.13
C LEU A 457 -21.72 -2.39 -1.17
N GLU A 458 -21.67 -3.71 -1.35
CA GLU A 458 -22.18 -4.38 -2.55
C GLU A 458 -23.70 -4.48 -2.60
N GLY A 459 -24.36 -4.64 -1.44
CA GLY A 459 -25.83 -4.62 -1.35
C GLY A 459 -26.42 -3.23 -1.61
N GLN A 460 -25.65 -2.17 -1.39
CA GLN A 460 -25.97 -0.81 -1.81
C GLN A 460 -25.55 -0.58 -3.26
N ALA A 461 -26.20 -1.28 -4.20
CA ALA A 461 -26.01 -1.04 -5.62
C ALA A 461 -26.18 0.45 -5.94
N GLY A 462 -25.06 1.14 -6.16
CA GLY A 462 -25.02 2.58 -6.45
C GLY A 462 -24.75 3.44 -5.21
N ALA A 463 -23.47 3.61 -4.87
CA ALA A 463 -23.03 4.80 -4.16
C ALA A 463 -23.25 6.03 -5.05
N ALA A 464 -24.48 6.54 -5.12
CA ALA A 464 -24.76 7.73 -5.94
C ALA A 464 -23.86 8.89 -5.46
N GLY A 465 -22.92 9.34 -6.31
CA GLY A 465 -21.98 10.40 -5.98
C GLY A 465 -20.56 10.15 -6.50
N PRO A 466 -19.61 11.04 -6.15
CA PRO A 466 -18.22 10.96 -6.62
C PRO A 466 -17.49 9.69 -6.18
N ASP A 467 -17.93 9.04 -5.10
CA ASP A 467 -17.30 7.82 -4.58
C ASP A 467 -17.55 6.59 -5.45
N ALA A 468 -18.72 6.45 -6.10
CA ALA A 468 -18.93 5.36 -7.08
C ALA A 468 -18.03 5.51 -8.30
N GLY A 469 -17.83 6.72 -8.80
CA GLY A 469 -16.94 6.98 -9.94
C GLY A 469 -15.46 6.73 -9.63
N ARG A 470 -15.08 6.67 -8.35
CA ARG A 470 -13.72 6.33 -7.90
C ARG A 470 -13.56 4.82 -7.71
N LEU A 471 -14.56 4.16 -7.15
CA LEU A 471 -14.50 2.74 -6.80
C LEU A 471 -14.84 1.80 -7.96
N GLY A 472 -15.81 2.16 -8.81
CA GLY A 472 -16.34 1.30 -9.87
C GLY A 472 -15.26 0.64 -10.73
N PRO A 473 -14.28 1.39 -11.26
CA PRO A 473 -13.21 0.83 -12.09
C PRO A 473 -12.38 -0.25 -11.39
N ALA A 474 -12.03 -0.06 -10.11
CA ALA A 474 -11.32 -1.09 -9.34
C ALA A 474 -12.17 -2.36 -9.16
N GLN A 475 -13.47 -2.21 -8.89
CA GLN A 475 -14.40 -3.34 -8.77
C GLN A 475 -14.60 -4.05 -10.12
N GLU A 476 -14.75 -3.30 -11.20
CA GLU A 476 -14.92 -3.82 -12.56
C GLU A 476 -13.68 -4.58 -13.01
N HIS A 477 -12.48 -4.05 -12.77
CA HIS A 477 -11.23 -4.72 -13.09
C HIS A 477 -11.04 -6.02 -12.30
N LEU A 478 -11.29 -6.00 -10.99
CA LEU A 478 -11.24 -7.20 -10.17
C LEU A 478 -12.30 -8.22 -10.61
N ALA A 479 -13.52 -7.80 -10.94
CA ALA A 479 -14.56 -8.67 -11.45
C ALA A 479 -14.20 -9.25 -12.83
N TRP A 480 -13.58 -8.45 -13.71
CA TRP A 480 -13.08 -8.89 -15.01
C TRP A 480 -12.03 -10.00 -14.87
N LEU A 481 -11.15 -9.90 -13.86
CA LEU A 481 -10.14 -10.92 -13.56
C LEU A 481 -10.70 -12.17 -12.85
N THR A 482 -11.77 -12.02 -12.06
CA THR A 482 -12.13 -13.04 -11.07
C THR A 482 -13.54 -13.63 -11.23
N THR A 483 -14.35 -13.11 -12.14
CA THR A 483 -15.62 -13.74 -12.53
C THR A 483 -15.36 -14.89 -13.47
N GLY A 484 -15.74 -16.10 -13.07
CA GLY A 484 -15.56 -17.27 -13.91
C GLY A 484 -15.44 -18.55 -13.12
N THR A 485 -14.78 -19.52 -13.74
CA THR A 485 -14.69 -20.86 -13.17
C THR A 485 -13.40 -21.02 -12.38
N ALA A 486 -13.50 -21.51 -11.15
CA ALA A 486 -12.40 -21.47 -10.19
C ALA A 486 -12.13 -22.84 -9.56
N VAL A 487 -10.84 -23.07 -9.26
CA VAL A 487 -10.35 -24.23 -8.51
C VAL A 487 -9.35 -23.73 -7.47
N SER A 488 -9.62 -24.04 -6.20
CA SER A 488 -8.81 -23.59 -5.07
C SER A 488 -7.96 -24.72 -4.50
N ARG A 489 -6.77 -24.39 -4.03
CA ARG A 489 -5.90 -25.25 -3.22
C ARG A 489 -5.49 -24.51 -1.97
N THR A 490 -5.62 -25.16 -0.82
CA THR A 490 -5.02 -24.66 0.42
C THR A 490 -3.57 -25.11 0.45
N VAL A 491 -2.63 -24.19 0.54
CA VAL A 491 -1.20 -24.49 0.64
C VAL A 491 -0.75 -24.11 2.05
N THR A 492 -0.08 -25.03 2.74
CA THR A 492 0.46 -24.77 4.06
C THR A 492 1.92 -24.36 3.92
N LEU A 493 2.23 -23.15 4.35
CA LEU A 493 3.59 -22.64 4.45
C LEU A 493 4.17 -22.93 5.84
N GLU A 494 5.46 -23.20 5.87
CA GLU A 494 6.20 -23.48 7.10
C GLU A 494 7.49 -22.65 7.13
N ARG A 495 7.71 -21.95 8.25
CA ARG A 495 8.97 -21.29 8.55
C ARG A 495 9.98 -22.31 9.05
N THR A 496 11.08 -22.43 8.34
CA THR A 496 12.22 -23.27 8.70
C THR A 496 13.29 -22.45 9.41
N ARG A 497 14.11 -23.12 10.23
CA ARG A 497 15.29 -22.51 10.83
C ARG A 497 16.25 -22.06 9.73
N PRO A 498 16.82 -20.85 9.80
CA PRO A 498 17.96 -20.49 8.99
C PRO A 498 19.03 -21.58 9.16
N GLY A 499 19.49 -22.18 8.06
CA GLY A 499 20.60 -23.11 8.14
C GLY A 499 21.76 -22.40 8.83
N GLN A 500 22.47 -23.08 9.76
CA GLN A 500 23.72 -22.53 10.27
C GLN A 500 24.54 -22.11 9.05
N PRO A 501 24.99 -20.84 8.94
CA PRO A 501 25.91 -20.49 7.88
C PRO A 501 27.06 -21.48 8.03
N ARG A 502 27.30 -22.30 6.99
CA ARG A 502 28.56 -23.03 6.90
C ARG A 502 29.61 -21.94 6.96
N ASN A 503 30.26 -21.81 8.13
CA ASN A 503 31.27 -20.79 8.33
C ASN A 503 32.24 -20.92 7.15
N PRO A 504 32.35 -19.93 6.25
CA PRO A 504 33.26 -20.04 5.11
C PRO A 504 34.72 -20.15 5.54
N LEU A 505 35.01 -19.95 6.84
CA LEU A 505 36.31 -20.12 7.48
C LEU A 505 36.47 -21.48 8.21
N GLY A 506 35.43 -22.31 8.27
CA GLY A 506 35.45 -23.63 8.95
C GLY A 506 36.18 -24.73 8.18
N ALA A 507 36.52 -24.50 6.90
CA ALA A 507 37.18 -25.49 6.06
C ALA A 507 38.72 -25.47 6.14
N GLY A 508 39.34 -24.67 7.01
CA GLY A 508 40.80 -24.44 6.93
C GLY A 508 41.61 -24.30 8.21
N LEU A 509 41.00 -24.30 9.41
CA LEU A 509 41.76 -24.03 10.66
C LEU A 509 41.53 -25.04 11.79
N GLY A 510 41.08 -26.26 11.46
CA GLY A 510 40.94 -27.37 12.42
C GLY A 510 42.25 -28.07 12.82
N HIS A 511 43.40 -27.62 12.30
CA HIS A 511 44.72 -28.15 12.67
C HIS A 511 45.66 -27.01 13.08
N GLN A 512 45.45 -26.48 14.28
CA GLN A 512 46.47 -25.87 15.14
C GLN A 512 45.74 -25.18 16.30
N PHE A 513 45.34 -25.95 17.31
CA PHE A 513 45.29 -25.58 18.73
C PHE A 513 44.71 -26.79 19.46
N ARG A 514 45.53 -27.85 19.52
CA ARG A 514 45.34 -28.94 20.45
C ARG A 514 45.76 -28.40 21.81
N THR A 515 44.81 -28.09 22.68
CA THR A 515 45.09 -27.91 24.10
C THR A 515 45.67 -29.23 24.65
N PRO A 516 46.78 -29.23 25.40
CA PRO A 516 47.29 -30.45 26.00
C PRO A 516 46.31 -30.95 27.06
N ASP A 517 45.97 -32.23 26.98
CA ASP A 517 45.18 -32.98 27.97
C ASP A 517 45.85 -32.92 29.36
N PRO A 518 45.18 -32.41 30.41
CA PRO A 518 45.78 -32.21 31.73
C PRO A 518 45.79 -33.46 32.63
N ALA A 519 45.85 -34.67 32.05
CA ALA A 519 45.80 -35.91 32.83
C ALA A 519 46.73 -37.01 32.31
N ARG A 520 48.05 -36.76 32.21
CA ARG A 520 49.09 -37.82 32.19
C ARG A 520 50.52 -37.28 32.36
N SER A 521 50.92 -37.03 33.61
CA SER A 521 52.30 -37.28 34.09
C SER A 521 52.46 -36.83 35.54
N ALA A 522 52.23 -37.75 36.48
CA ALA A 522 52.81 -37.63 37.81
C ALA A 522 54.28 -38.10 37.74
N PRO A 523 55.26 -37.36 38.31
CA PRO A 523 56.63 -37.82 38.40
C PRO A 523 56.78 -38.82 39.55
N GLY A 524 57.49 -39.92 39.29
CA GLY A 524 57.84 -40.90 40.32
C GLY A 524 58.63 -40.29 41.48
N ARG A 525 58.32 -40.72 42.69
CA ARG A 525 59.23 -40.65 43.84
C ARG A 525 59.89 -42.01 44.00
N ASN A 526 61.22 -42.01 43.89
CA ASN A 526 62.07 -43.02 44.50
C ASN A 526 61.92 -42.95 46.02
N GLY A 527 61.83 -44.11 46.65
CA GLY A 527 61.72 -44.32 48.09
C GLY A 527 61.19 -45.71 48.38
#